data_AF-A0A926AH10-F1
#
_entry.id   AF-A0A926AH10-F1
#
_cell.length_a   1.000
_cell.length_b   1.000
_cell.length_c   1.000
_cell.angle_alpha   90.00
_cell.angle_beta   90.00
_cell.angle_gamma   90.00
#
_symmetry.space_group_name_H-M   'P 1'
#
loop_
_entity.id
_entity.type
_entity.pdbx_description
1 polymer ?
#
loop_
_entity_poly.entity_id
_entity_poly.type
_entity_poly.pdbx_seq_one_letter_code
_entity_poly.pdbx_strand_id
1 'polypeptide(L)'
;LMADLEYDTVNHIPNYDETRTEPTVFPSKFPNLLVNGSTGIAVGMACNLLPHNLREICDAIVKVLDNWEIGISELLEIIKGPDFPTGGTIRGMDGILDGYSTGRGRVTLQAKMHVESLKNNRQQIIIDEIPYGVIRKNIVEEVAAAVKDDRIKDISDVNDHSGRQHKVRIVVDLKRDADPDVIMTQLYQYTSCQITVSMINIALVNRQPRTMGIKELIQHFIEHRREVIVRRTKFLLRKAQQKAHLLEGLIFAVCDIDEVVKLIRSCKTRDEAIVKLRQRAFRIAPEHPFAPRIPEVLMRKAEKGALLTQVQAEAIGRLQLIQLVGLEIEKLVDEYRKVVEEIEGYEAILRDPVLVDDIIREDTIEMKDKYGDDRRTEISGGVSEFNMDKLIAQEDVVVTVSHEGYIKRLPVGTYRSQGRGGRGIRGTESKEGDFVEHLFVANTHDYLLFFTNQGRVYERRVYDVPEMSRTSQGRSIANLLSFQDKEKVANVLAIKDFQKGEQFL
;
A
#
# COMPACT_ATOMS: atom_id res chain seq x y z
N LEU A 1 10.83 10.05 9.76
CA LEU A 1 9.72 10.95 9.39
C LEU A 1 10.21 12.30 8.83
N MET A 2 11.18 13.00 9.46
CA MET A 2 11.57 14.37 9.07
C MET A 2 12.96 14.51 8.42
N ALA A 3 13.62 13.40 8.06
CA ALA A 3 14.93 13.47 7.40
C ALA A 3 14.82 14.23 6.07
N ASP A 4 15.85 15.00 5.72
CA ASP A 4 15.97 15.78 4.48
C ASP A 4 15.08 17.05 4.39
N LEU A 5 14.41 17.45 5.48
CA LEU A 5 13.52 18.61 5.48
C LEU A 5 14.24 19.94 5.15
N GLU A 6 15.52 20.03 5.48
CA GLU A 6 16.41 21.17 5.22
C GLU A 6 16.77 21.36 3.73
N TYR A 7 16.48 20.39 2.87
CA TYR A 7 16.87 20.40 1.45
C TYR A 7 15.75 20.84 0.51
N ASP A 8 14.82 21.69 0.96
CA ASP A 8 13.72 22.22 0.13
C ASP A 8 12.87 21.09 -0.51
N THR A 9 12.67 20.01 0.26
CA THR A 9 11.99 18.79 -0.21
C THR A 9 10.47 18.89 -0.21
N VAL A 10 9.91 19.87 0.50
CA VAL A 10 8.46 20.06 0.67
C VAL A 10 8.12 21.54 0.65
N ASN A 11 6.85 21.86 0.38
CA ASN A 11 6.39 23.24 0.44
C ASN A 11 6.18 23.66 1.90
N HIS A 12 6.40 24.95 2.15
CA HIS A 12 6.15 25.57 3.44
C HIS A 12 5.00 26.57 3.31
N ILE A 13 4.17 26.67 4.34
CA ILE A 13 3.12 27.69 4.48
C ILE A 13 3.38 28.53 5.72
N PRO A 14 2.94 29.81 5.75
CA PRO A 14 2.97 30.61 6.98
C PRO A 14 2.14 29.95 8.08
N ASN A 15 2.58 30.10 9.33
CA ASN A 15 1.76 29.76 10.48
C ASN A 15 0.65 30.81 10.69
N TYR A 16 -0.21 30.60 11.68
CA TYR A 16 -1.42 31.42 11.90
C TYR A 16 -1.19 32.93 12.07
N ASP A 17 0.00 33.36 12.52
CA ASP A 17 0.37 34.76 12.72
C ASP A 17 1.47 35.24 11.75
N GLU A 18 1.77 34.44 10.72
CA GLU A 18 2.77 34.70 9.68
C GLU A 18 4.20 34.97 10.18
N THR A 19 4.51 34.70 11.46
CA THR A 19 5.85 34.89 12.01
C THR A 19 6.82 33.74 11.71
N ARG A 20 6.28 32.56 11.39
CA ARG A 20 7.04 31.35 11.10
C ARG A 20 6.44 30.63 9.89
N THR A 21 7.16 29.63 9.41
CA THR A 21 6.64 28.73 8.37
C THR A 21 6.62 27.29 8.87
N GLU A 22 5.69 26.51 8.36
CA GLU A 22 5.53 25.09 8.64
C GLU A 22 5.43 24.28 7.34
N PRO A 23 5.96 23.05 7.31
CA PRO A 23 5.89 22.21 6.11
C PRO A 23 4.47 21.69 5.88
N THR A 24 4.01 21.67 4.62
CA THR A 24 2.67 21.16 4.28
C THR A 24 2.55 19.65 4.41
N VAL A 25 3.66 18.94 4.23
CA VAL A 25 3.81 17.48 4.35
C VAL A 25 5.24 17.19 4.81
N PHE A 26 5.51 16.00 5.35
CA PHE A 26 6.88 15.59 5.68
C PHE A 26 7.53 14.80 4.52
N PRO A 27 8.85 14.97 4.27
CA PRO A 27 9.62 14.19 3.31
C PRO A 27 9.91 12.75 3.80
N SER A 28 8.92 12.11 4.41
CA SER A 28 9.10 10.87 5.15
C SER A 28 9.55 9.73 4.23
N LYS A 29 10.63 9.05 4.64
CA LYS A 29 10.98 7.71 4.15
C LYS A 29 10.02 6.64 4.66
N PHE A 30 9.48 6.79 5.87
CA PHE A 30 8.63 5.79 6.51
C PHE A 30 7.16 5.92 6.04
N PRO A 31 6.53 4.84 5.53
CA PRO A 31 5.15 4.83 5.05
C PRO A 31 4.13 4.81 6.21
N ASN A 32 4.10 5.90 6.98
CA ASN A 32 3.39 5.97 8.27
C ASN A 32 1.90 5.62 8.18
N LEU A 33 1.22 6.12 7.16
CA LEU A 33 -0.23 5.90 7.01
C LEU A 33 -0.57 4.42 6.76
N LEU A 34 0.30 3.71 6.04
CA LEU A 34 0.13 2.28 5.77
C LEU A 34 0.46 1.43 7.00
N VAL A 35 1.56 1.76 7.70
CA VAL A 35 2.05 0.94 8.82
C VAL A 35 1.26 1.18 10.10
N ASN A 36 1.06 2.44 10.49
CA ASN A 36 0.39 2.78 11.75
C ASN A 36 -1.12 2.98 11.60
N GLY A 37 -1.60 3.20 10.37
CA GLY A 37 -3.00 3.56 10.13
C GLY A 37 -3.35 4.95 10.64
N SER A 38 -4.65 5.24 10.66
CA SER A 38 -5.20 6.49 11.22
C SER A 38 -6.70 6.34 11.42
N THR A 39 -7.21 6.94 12.48
CA THR A 39 -8.65 7.04 12.77
C THR A 39 -9.07 8.49 12.81
N GLY A 40 -10.17 8.85 12.16
CA GLY A 40 -10.68 10.22 12.17
C GLY A 40 -12.14 10.33 11.78
N ILE A 41 -12.84 11.29 12.37
CA ILE A 41 -14.23 11.62 12.03
C ILE A 41 -14.26 13.10 11.66
N ALA A 42 -14.76 13.39 10.47
CA ALA A 42 -15.00 14.74 9.95
C ALA A 42 -16.50 14.93 9.68
N VAL A 43 -16.90 16.15 9.33
CA VAL A 43 -18.31 16.45 9.00
C VAL A 43 -18.74 15.62 7.79
N GLY A 44 -19.58 14.60 8.03
CA GLY A 44 -20.12 13.72 6.99
C GLY A 44 -19.18 12.61 6.50
N MET A 45 -17.99 12.44 7.09
CA MET A 45 -17.02 11.42 6.68
C MET A 45 -16.34 10.77 7.88
N ALA A 46 -16.02 9.48 7.75
CA ALA A 46 -15.23 8.75 8.73
C ALA A 46 -14.07 8.05 8.02
N CYS A 47 -12.95 7.91 8.73
CA CYS A 47 -11.71 7.33 8.26
C CYS A 47 -11.24 6.35 9.33
N ASN A 48 -10.89 5.14 8.91
CA ASN A 48 -10.31 4.11 9.77
C ASN A 48 -9.37 3.23 8.94
N LEU A 49 -8.14 3.69 8.80
CA LEU A 49 -7.05 2.92 8.20
C LEU A 49 -6.43 2.05 9.28
N LEU A 50 -6.39 0.74 9.02
CA LEU A 50 -5.87 -0.24 9.96
C LEU A 50 -4.34 -0.32 9.90
N PRO A 51 -3.66 -0.68 10.99
CA PRO A 51 -2.21 -0.87 11.00
C PRO A 51 -1.80 -2.12 10.22
N HIS A 52 -0.56 -2.13 9.72
CA HIS A 52 0.02 -3.22 8.93
C HIS A 52 1.45 -3.52 9.38
N ASN A 53 1.91 -4.73 9.06
CA ASN A 53 3.28 -5.12 9.33
C ASN A 53 4.27 -4.37 8.43
N LEU A 54 5.33 -3.80 9.02
CA LEU A 54 6.30 -3.00 8.29
C LEU A 54 7.01 -3.81 7.19
N ARG A 55 7.41 -5.06 7.48
CA ARG A 55 8.16 -5.88 6.50
C ARG A 55 7.33 -6.14 5.25
N GLU A 56 6.05 -6.44 5.43
CA GLU A 56 5.13 -6.68 4.31
C GLU A 56 4.86 -5.42 3.49
N ILE A 57 4.68 -4.27 4.15
CA ILE A 57 4.51 -3.00 3.44
C ILE A 57 5.78 -2.64 2.65
N CYS A 58 6.96 -2.84 3.22
CA CYS A 58 8.24 -2.65 2.52
C CYS A 58 8.34 -3.57 1.30
N ASP A 59 8.05 -4.87 1.45
CA ASP A 59 8.10 -5.82 0.34
C ASP A 59 7.07 -5.49 -0.74
N ALA A 60 5.89 -5.02 -0.36
CA ALA A 60 4.87 -4.59 -1.30
C ALA A 60 5.26 -3.31 -2.05
N ILE A 61 5.89 -2.34 -1.39
CA ILE A 61 6.42 -1.14 -2.06
C ILE A 61 7.44 -1.54 -3.13
N VAL A 62 8.38 -2.42 -2.78
CA VAL A 62 9.40 -2.93 -3.71
C VAL A 62 8.74 -3.65 -4.90
N LYS A 63 7.70 -4.47 -4.63
CA LYS A 63 6.98 -5.18 -5.67
C LYS A 63 6.18 -4.25 -6.60
N VAL A 64 5.58 -3.17 -6.07
CA VAL A 64 4.88 -2.15 -6.87
C VAL A 64 5.86 -1.32 -7.71
N LEU A 65 7.09 -1.10 -7.22
CA LEU A 65 8.15 -0.49 -8.03
C LEU A 65 8.52 -1.38 -9.23
N ASP A 66 8.57 -2.70 -9.05
CA ASP A 66 8.87 -3.65 -10.14
C ASP A 66 7.72 -3.76 -11.15
N ASN A 67 6.48 -3.71 -10.67
CA ASN A 67 5.28 -3.79 -11.50
C ASN A 67 4.20 -2.83 -11.00
N TRP A 68 4.10 -1.66 -11.64
CA TRP A 68 3.11 -0.63 -11.29
C TRP A 68 1.67 -1.13 -11.43
N GLU A 69 1.44 -2.08 -12.35
CA GLU A 69 0.12 -2.64 -12.64
C GLU A 69 -0.19 -3.93 -11.88
N ILE A 70 0.59 -4.26 -10.83
CA ILE A 70 0.38 -5.45 -10.01
C ILE A 70 -1.08 -5.60 -9.57
N GLY A 71 -1.60 -6.84 -9.67
CA GLY A 71 -2.94 -7.19 -9.26
C GLY A 71 -3.08 -7.30 -7.74
N ILE A 72 -4.32 -7.19 -7.25
CA ILE A 72 -4.57 -7.29 -5.80
C ILE A 72 -4.21 -8.66 -5.23
N SER A 73 -4.40 -9.73 -6.00
CA SER A 73 -4.10 -11.11 -5.57
C SER A 73 -2.62 -11.29 -5.26
N GLU A 74 -1.73 -10.81 -6.14
CA GLU A 74 -0.28 -10.85 -5.91
C GLU A 74 0.14 -9.99 -4.71
N LEU A 75 -0.50 -8.83 -4.52
CA LEU A 75 -0.26 -8.00 -3.34
C LEU A 75 -0.69 -8.69 -2.04
N LEU A 76 -1.76 -9.49 -2.07
CA LEU A 76 -2.24 -10.24 -0.90
C LEU A 76 -1.34 -11.44 -0.52
N GLU A 77 -0.54 -11.94 -1.46
CA GLU A 77 0.52 -12.93 -1.14
C GLU A 77 1.61 -12.32 -0.25
N ILE A 78 1.82 -11.00 -0.34
CA ILE A 78 2.80 -10.25 0.43
C ILE A 78 2.15 -9.63 1.68
N ILE A 79 1.12 -8.80 1.49
CA ILE A 79 0.35 -8.13 2.54
C ILE A 79 -0.79 -9.06 2.94
N LYS A 80 -0.56 -9.90 3.95
CA LYS A 80 -1.53 -10.92 4.37
C LYS A 80 -2.81 -10.30 4.92
N GLY A 81 -2.71 -9.09 5.46
CA GLY A 81 -3.81 -8.39 6.11
C GLY A 81 -3.30 -7.37 7.13
N PRO A 82 -4.21 -6.70 7.86
CA PRO A 82 -3.85 -5.83 8.97
C PRO A 82 -3.04 -6.56 10.05
N ASP A 83 -2.14 -5.84 10.73
CA ASP A 83 -1.34 -6.35 11.84
C ASP A 83 -1.53 -5.42 13.04
N PHE A 84 -2.25 -5.90 14.05
CA PHE A 84 -2.61 -5.11 15.21
C PHE A 84 -1.53 -5.22 16.30
N PRO A 85 -1.22 -4.11 16.99
CA PRO A 85 -0.17 -4.12 18.01
C PRO A 85 -0.50 -5.01 19.22
N THR A 86 -1.79 -5.31 19.44
CA THR A 86 -2.29 -6.20 20.49
C THR A 86 -2.38 -7.67 20.08
N GLY A 87 -2.02 -8.02 18.84
CA GLY A 87 -2.17 -9.38 18.31
C GLY A 87 -3.61 -9.69 17.93
N GLY A 88 -4.13 -10.82 18.43
CA GLY A 88 -5.45 -11.34 18.13
C GLY A 88 -5.49 -12.23 16.89
N THR A 89 -6.69 -12.67 16.56
CA THR A 89 -6.96 -13.50 15.37
C THR A 89 -8.01 -12.84 14.50
N ILE A 90 -7.67 -12.55 13.24
CA ILE A 90 -8.64 -12.12 12.24
C ILE A 90 -9.34 -13.36 11.67
N ARG A 91 -10.67 -13.26 11.54
CA ARG A 91 -11.52 -14.31 10.95
C ARG A 91 -11.91 -13.92 9.53
N GLY A 92 -11.52 -14.76 8.57
CA GLY A 92 -11.89 -14.63 7.17
C GLY A 92 -11.11 -13.55 6.41
N MET A 93 -10.99 -13.75 5.10
CA MET A 93 -10.24 -12.88 4.19
C MET A 93 -11.12 -11.92 3.38
N ASP A 94 -12.42 -12.19 3.25
CA ASP A 94 -13.32 -11.43 2.39
C ASP A 94 -13.31 -9.93 2.71
N GLY A 95 -13.39 -9.59 4.00
CA GLY A 95 -13.37 -8.20 4.44
C GLY A 95 -12.05 -7.48 4.20
N ILE A 96 -10.93 -8.22 4.19
CA ILE A 96 -9.61 -7.69 3.85
C ILE A 96 -9.55 -7.42 2.34
N LEU A 97 -9.99 -8.38 1.52
CA LEU A 97 -10.02 -8.25 0.07
C LEU A 97 -10.88 -7.06 -0.38
N ASP A 98 -12.10 -6.94 0.16
CA ASP A 98 -13.00 -5.83 -0.15
C ASP A 98 -12.35 -4.49 0.26
N GLY A 99 -11.76 -4.45 1.46
CA GLY A 99 -11.06 -3.29 2.01
C GLY A 99 -9.86 -2.85 1.17
N TYR A 100 -9.06 -3.80 0.70
CA TYR A 100 -7.87 -3.51 -0.10
C TYR A 100 -8.18 -3.20 -1.56
N SER A 101 -9.26 -3.76 -2.11
CA SER A 101 -9.67 -3.51 -3.50
C SER A 101 -10.45 -2.21 -3.63
N THR A 102 -11.38 -1.94 -2.71
CA THR A 102 -12.34 -0.81 -2.80
C THR A 102 -12.06 0.33 -1.83
N GLY A 103 -11.19 0.10 -0.83
CA GLY A 103 -10.96 1.01 0.29
C GLY A 103 -11.98 0.88 1.42
N ARG A 104 -12.96 -0.02 1.34
CA ARG A 104 -13.95 -0.27 2.40
C ARG A 104 -14.12 -1.75 2.66
N GLY A 105 -14.02 -2.15 3.92
CA GLY A 105 -14.12 -3.55 4.33
C GLY A 105 -14.48 -3.68 5.80
N ARG A 106 -14.79 -4.89 6.24
CA ARG A 106 -15.06 -5.19 7.65
C ARG A 106 -14.33 -6.46 8.03
N VAL A 107 -13.49 -6.39 9.05
CA VAL A 107 -12.73 -7.54 9.56
C VAL A 107 -13.24 -7.89 10.95
N THR A 108 -13.38 -9.18 11.23
CA THR A 108 -13.72 -9.66 12.57
C THR A 108 -12.43 -10.00 13.30
N LEU A 109 -12.19 -9.33 14.43
CA LEU A 109 -11.00 -9.53 15.26
C LEU A 109 -11.40 -10.21 16.57
N GLN A 110 -10.77 -11.34 16.85
CA GLN A 110 -10.98 -12.13 18.05
C GLN A 110 -9.77 -12.05 19.00
N ALA A 111 -10.06 -12.11 20.28
CA ALA A 111 -9.10 -12.38 21.35
C ALA A 111 -8.47 -13.77 21.17
N LYS A 112 -7.20 -13.93 21.55
CA LYS A 112 -6.58 -15.25 21.71
C LYS A 112 -6.83 -15.76 23.11
N MET A 113 -7.31 -17.00 23.17
CA MET A 113 -7.63 -17.67 24.42
C MET A 113 -7.09 -19.10 24.39
N HIS A 114 -6.74 -19.63 25.55
CA HIS A 114 -6.44 -21.05 25.72
C HIS A 114 -7.04 -21.59 27.02
N VAL A 115 -7.10 -22.91 27.12
CA VAL A 115 -7.65 -23.60 28.29
C VAL A 115 -6.50 -24.08 29.17
N GLU A 116 -6.54 -23.73 30.46
CA GLU A 116 -5.66 -24.28 31.49
C GLU A 116 -6.45 -25.26 32.39
N SER A 117 -5.83 -26.39 32.72
CA SER A 117 -6.41 -27.38 33.64
C SER A 117 -5.81 -27.25 35.04
N LEU A 118 -6.67 -27.08 36.04
CA LEU A 118 -6.31 -26.98 37.45
C LEU A 118 -6.34 -28.34 38.17
N LYS A 119 -5.77 -28.36 39.39
CA LYS A 119 -5.93 -29.46 40.34
C LYS A 119 -7.43 -29.64 40.67
N ASN A 120 -7.89 -30.89 40.76
CA ASN A 120 -9.29 -31.30 40.98
C ASN A 120 -10.23 -31.21 39.76
N ASN A 121 -9.72 -31.41 38.54
CA ASN A 121 -10.54 -31.50 37.32
C ASN A 121 -11.36 -30.23 37.02
N ARG A 122 -10.89 -29.07 37.49
CA ARG A 122 -11.44 -27.77 37.13
C ARG A 122 -10.66 -27.20 35.95
N GLN A 123 -11.35 -26.50 35.07
CA GLN A 123 -10.75 -25.84 33.92
C GLN A 123 -10.95 -24.34 34.02
N GLN A 124 -10.02 -23.59 33.44
CA GLN A 124 -10.08 -22.14 33.33
C GLN A 124 -9.80 -21.75 31.88
N ILE A 125 -10.46 -20.71 31.40
CA ILE A 125 -10.12 -20.08 30.12
C ILE A 125 -9.25 -18.87 30.44
N ILE A 126 -8.10 -18.78 29.77
CA ILE A 126 -7.18 -17.67 29.86
C ILE A 126 -7.28 -16.85 28.58
N ILE A 127 -7.50 -15.55 28.71
CA ILE A 127 -7.43 -14.60 27.60
C ILE A 127 -6.05 -13.96 27.60
N ASP A 128 -5.23 -14.28 26.59
CA ASP A 128 -3.84 -13.83 26.46
C ASP A 128 -3.69 -12.57 25.62
N GLU A 129 -4.60 -12.35 24.68
CA GLU A 129 -4.60 -11.20 23.77
C GLU A 129 -6.01 -10.69 23.60
N ILE A 130 -6.17 -9.37 23.57
CA ILE A 130 -7.48 -8.71 23.44
C ILE A 130 -7.56 -7.94 22.12
N PRO A 131 -8.77 -7.74 21.56
CA PRO A 131 -8.91 -7.00 20.32
C PRO A 131 -8.43 -5.55 20.44
N TYR A 132 -7.94 -5.01 19.33
CA TYR A 132 -7.37 -3.66 19.28
C TYR A 132 -8.42 -2.60 19.65
N GLY A 133 -8.04 -1.67 20.52
CA GLY A 133 -8.92 -0.59 21.01
C GLY A 133 -9.87 -1.00 22.15
N VAL A 134 -9.88 -2.28 22.56
CA VAL A 134 -10.71 -2.75 23.69
C VAL A 134 -9.98 -2.54 25.01
N ILE A 135 -10.72 -2.13 26.05
CA ILE A 135 -10.20 -1.99 27.41
C ILE A 135 -10.44 -3.28 28.18
N ARG A 136 -9.40 -3.84 28.81
CA ARG A 136 -9.48 -5.10 29.60
C ARG A 136 -10.61 -5.11 30.63
N LYS A 137 -10.78 -4.01 31.35
CA LYS A 137 -11.82 -3.85 32.38
C LYS A 137 -13.23 -4.08 31.79
N ASN A 138 -13.48 -3.62 30.57
CA ASN A 138 -14.78 -3.78 29.92
C ASN A 138 -15.07 -5.26 29.66
N ILE A 139 -14.06 -6.04 29.24
CA ILE A 139 -14.24 -7.48 29.03
C ILE A 139 -14.66 -8.16 30.35
N VAL A 140 -13.98 -7.85 31.46
CA VAL A 140 -14.33 -8.42 32.78
C VAL A 140 -15.76 -8.04 33.19
N GLU A 141 -16.13 -6.77 33.02
CA GLU A 141 -17.48 -6.27 33.33
C GLU A 141 -18.56 -6.91 32.43
N GLU A 142 -18.29 -7.08 31.15
CA GLU A 142 -19.18 -7.72 30.18
C GLU A 142 -19.35 -9.22 30.46
N VAL A 143 -18.29 -9.93 30.84
CA VAL A 143 -18.37 -11.33 31.27
C VAL A 143 -19.22 -11.44 32.54
N ALA A 144 -18.95 -10.61 33.55
CA ALA A 144 -19.73 -10.60 34.79
C ALA A 144 -21.21 -10.27 34.54
N ALA A 145 -21.51 -9.33 33.64
CA ALA A 145 -22.86 -9.00 33.22
C ALA A 145 -23.54 -10.16 32.46
N ALA A 146 -22.83 -10.82 31.55
CA ALA A 146 -23.35 -11.97 30.80
C ALA A 146 -23.69 -13.16 31.71
N VAL A 147 -22.93 -13.36 32.80
CA VAL A 147 -23.23 -14.36 33.83
C VAL A 147 -24.45 -13.95 34.67
N LYS A 148 -24.51 -12.68 35.10
CA LYS A 148 -25.62 -12.15 35.89
C LYS A 148 -26.96 -12.19 35.13
N ASP A 149 -26.92 -11.96 33.82
CA ASP A 149 -28.08 -11.97 32.93
C ASP A 149 -28.45 -13.39 32.43
N ASP A 150 -27.85 -14.45 32.99
CA ASP A 150 -28.04 -15.86 32.60
C ASP A 150 -27.77 -16.16 31.11
N ARG A 151 -26.99 -15.30 30.42
CA ARG A 151 -26.56 -15.54 29.02
C ARG A 151 -25.43 -16.56 28.94
N ILE A 152 -24.55 -16.56 29.94
CA ILE A 152 -23.47 -17.55 30.10
C ILE A 152 -23.59 -18.18 31.48
N LYS A 153 -23.94 -19.46 31.54
CA LYS A 153 -24.30 -20.12 32.81
C LYS A 153 -23.14 -20.82 33.50
N ASP A 154 -22.13 -21.27 32.76
CA ASP A 154 -21.10 -22.18 33.29
C ASP A 154 -19.78 -21.49 33.67
N ILE A 155 -19.82 -20.19 33.90
CA ILE A 155 -18.71 -19.42 34.49
C ILE A 155 -18.97 -19.25 36.00
N SER A 156 -17.97 -19.52 36.83
CA SER A 156 -18.01 -19.30 38.27
C SER A 156 -17.45 -17.95 38.71
N ASP A 157 -16.38 -17.48 38.07
CA ASP A 157 -15.74 -16.21 38.41
C ASP A 157 -14.92 -15.67 37.23
N VAL A 158 -14.61 -14.37 37.24
CA VAL A 158 -13.74 -13.72 36.25
C VAL A 158 -12.85 -12.67 36.91
N ASN A 159 -11.53 -12.79 36.70
CA ASN A 159 -10.54 -11.92 37.34
C ASN A 159 -9.43 -11.51 36.37
N ASP A 160 -8.96 -10.26 36.48
CA ASP A 160 -7.81 -9.77 35.72
C ASP A 160 -6.51 -9.96 36.52
N HIS A 161 -5.66 -10.87 36.06
CA HIS A 161 -4.34 -11.16 36.61
C HIS A 161 -3.21 -10.54 35.77
N SER A 162 -3.52 -9.57 34.92
CA SER A 162 -2.52 -8.86 34.12
C SER A 162 -1.54 -8.09 35.00
N GLY A 163 -0.26 -8.08 34.62
CA GLY A 163 0.79 -7.42 35.41
C GLY A 163 2.12 -7.34 34.70
N ARG A 164 3.22 -7.35 35.46
CA ARG A 164 4.59 -7.30 34.88
C ARG A 164 5.00 -8.60 34.19
N GLN A 165 4.50 -9.75 34.66
CA GLN A 165 4.82 -11.07 34.11
C GLN A 165 4.02 -11.36 32.83
N HIS A 166 2.73 -11.04 32.82
CA HIS A 166 1.83 -11.23 31.67
C HIS A 166 1.20 -9.90 31.28
N LYS A 167 1.38 -9.48 30.03
CA LYS A 167 0.81 -8.21 29.52
C LYS A 167 -0.71 -8.21 29.61
N VAL A 168 -1.33 -9.33 29.25
CA VAL A 168 -2.76 -9.59 29.43
C VAL A 168 -2.91 -11.01 29.97
N ARG A 169 -3.69 -11.17 31.04
CA ARG A 169 -4.09 -12.48 31.58
C ARG A 169 -5.42 -12.33 32.31
N ILE A 170 -6.51 -12.41 31.56
CA ILE A 170 -7.85 -12.45 32.17
C ILE A 170 -8.20 -13.92 32.37
N VAL A 171 -8.52 -14.29 33.60
CA VAL A 171 -8.81 -15.66 34.02
C VAL A 171 -10.31 -15.79 34.19
N VAL A 172 -10.91 -16.71 33.44
CA VAL A 172 -12.33 -17.06 33.53
C VAL A 172 -12.44 -18.45 34.12
N ASP A 173 -12.97 -18.54 35.34
CA ASP A 173 -13.13 -19.80 36.06
C ASP A 173 -14.41 -20.50 35.61
N LEU A 174 -14.30 -21.77 35.22
CA LEU A 174 -15.44 -22.56 34.79
C LEU A 174 -16.06 -23.36 35.94
N LYS A 175 -17.39 -23.55 35.87
CA LYS A 175 -18.11 -24.48 36.74
C LYS A 175 -17.69 -25.93 36.43
N ARG A 176 -18.00 -26.84 37.36
CA ARG A 176 -17.75 -28.28 37.14
C ARG A 176 -18.57 -28.75 35.92
N ASP A 177 -17.94 -29.54 35.07
CA ASP A 177 -18.52 -30.16 33.86
C ASP A 177 -18.85 -29.19 32.71
N ALA A 178 -18.37 -27.93 32.77
CA ALA A 178 -18.49 -26.99 31.67
C ALA A 178 -17.61 -27.39 30.48
N ASP A 179 -18.10 -27.23 29.25
CA ASP A 179 -17.31 -27.40 28.03
C ASP A 179 -16.60 -26.08 27.67
N PRO A 180 -15.25 -26.02 27.74
CA PRO A 180 -14.51 -24.79 27.46
C PRO A 180 -14.75 -24.23 26.06
N ASP A 181 -14.95 -25.07 25.04
CA ASP A 181 -15.10 -24.61 23.65
C ASP A 181 -16.45 -23.90 23.44
N VAL A 182 -17.49 -24.38 24.13
CA VAL A 182 -18.80 -23.73 24.15
C VAL A 182 -18.70 -22.38 24.85
N ILE A 183 -18.01 -22.30 25.99
CA ILE A 183 -17.83 -21.06 26.72
C ILE A 183 -16.97 -20.06 25.94
N MET A 184 -15.90 -20.49 25.29
CA MET A 184 -15.11 -19.63 24.40
C MET A 184 -15.97 -19.05 23.27
N THR A 185 -16.82 -19.87 22.65
CA THR A 185 -17.76 -19.40 21.62
C THR A 185 -18.75 -18.36 22.16
N GLN A 186 -19.29 -18.59 23.36
CA GLN A 186 -20.18 -17.65 24.03
C GLN A 186 -19.47 -16.35 24.43
N LEU A 187 -18.22 -16.42 24.88
CA LEU A 187 -17.40 -15.25 25.17
C LEU A 187 -17.22 -14.39 23.91
N TYR A 188 -16.93 -15.00 22.76
CA TYR A 188 -16.89 -14.27 21.49
C TYR A 188 -18.25 -13.67 21.11
N GLN A 189 -19.35 -14.36 21.35
CA GLN A 189 -20.68 -13.87 20.95
C GLN A 189 -21.20 -12.73 21.82
N TYR A 190 -20.96 -12.78 23.13
CA TYR A 190 -21.61 -11.90 24.11
C TYR A 190 -20.70 -10.84 24.72
N THR A 191 -19.41 -10.81 24.38
CA THR A 191 -18.45 -9.86 24.93
C THR A 191 -17.55 -9.28 23.84
N SER A 192 -16.82 -8.22 24.19
CA SER A 192 -15.80 -7.57 23.37
C SER A 192 -14.55 -8.42 23.13
N CYS A 193 -14.58 -9.72 23.49
CA CYS A 193 -13.58 -10.69 23.04
C CYS A 193 -13.63 -10.91 21.53
N GLN A 194 -14.74 -10.56 20.87
CA GLN A 194 -14.82 -10.44 19.42
C GLN A 194 -15.41 -9.09 19.04
N ILE A 195 -14.75 -8.38 18.12
CA ILE A 195 -15.26 -7.12 17.59
C ILE A 195 -15.23 -7.15 16.06
N THR A 196 -16.08 -6.33 15.45
CA THR A 196 -15.99 -6.03 14.02
C THR A 196 -15.29 -4.68 13.85
N VAL A 197 -14.15 -4.68 13.15
CA VAL A 197 -13.39 -3.48 12.83
C VAL A 197 -13.68 -3.09 11.38
N SER A 198 -14.18 -1.88 11.16
CA SER A 198 -14.48 -1.38 9.82
C SER A 198 -13.25 -0.71 9.22
N MET A 199 -12.76 -1.19 8.09
CA MET A 199 -11.72 -0.54 7.30
C MET A 199 -12.36 0.52 6.41
N ILE A 200 -11.92 1.77 6.52
CA ILE A 200 -12.40 2.90 5.72
C ILE A 200 -11.18 3.73 5.31
N ASN A 201 -10.59 3.36 4.17
CA ASN A 201 -9.37 3.95 3.64
C ASN A 201 -9.65 5.25 2.90
N ILE A 202 -9.92 6.30 3.67
CA ILE A 202 -10.10 7.65 3.16
C ILE A 202 -8.91 8.50 3.58
N ALA A 203 -8.23 9.10 2.61
CA ALA A 203 -7.15 10.05 2.84
C ALA A 203 -7.25 11.24 1.87
N LEU A 204 -6.49 12.29 2.15
CA LEU A 204 -6.44 13.48 1.31
C LEU A 204 -5.43 13.28 0.17
N VAL A 205 -5.93 13.30 -1.06
CA VAL A 205 -5.09 13.39 -2.27
C VAL A 205 -5.33 14.76 -2.86
N ASN A 206 -4.28 15.57 -3.02
CA ASN A 206 -4.39 16.95 -3.49
C ASN A 206 -5.43 17.77 -2.70
N ARG A 207 -5.46 17.60 -1.37
CA ARG A 207 -6.40 18.23 -0.42
C ARG A 207 -7.87 17.83 -0.61
N GLN A 208 -8.16 16.79 -1.37
CA GLN A 208 -9.51 16.25 -1.53
C GLN A 208 -9.61 14.84 -0.93
N PRO A 209 -10.69 14.54 -0.18
CA PRO A 209 -10.89 13.21 0.39
C PRO A 209 -11.19 12.21 -0.73
N ARG A 210 -10.42 11.11 -0.77
CA ARG A 210 -10.63 10.00 -1.70
C ARG A 210 -10.62 8.67 -0.95
N THR A 211 -11.55 7.79 -1.30
CA THR A 211 -11.52 6.39 -0.89
C THR A 211 -10.60 5.64 -1.85
N MET A 212 -9.64 4.89 -1.30
CA MET A 212 -8.58 4.26 -2.09
C MET A 212 -8.32 2.83 -1.64
N GLY A 213 -7.98 1.97 -2.60
CA GLY A 213 -7.45 0.63 -2.33
C GLY A 213 -6.02 0.67 -1.79
N ILE A 214 -5.52 -0.47 -1.33
CA ILE A 214 -4.15 -0.56 -0.76
C ILE A 214 -3.07 -0.27 -1.81
N LYS A 215 -3.28 -0.71 -3.06
CA LYS A 215 -2.38 -0.45 -4.18
C LYS A 215 -2.23 1.05 -4.43
N GLU A 216 -3.35 1.77 -4.52
CA GLU A 216 -3.35 3.21 -4.75
C GLU A 216 -2.66 3.97 -3.60
N LEU A 217 -2.85 3.55 -2.34
CA LEU A 217 -2.15 4.13 -1.20
C LEU A 217 -0.62 3.95 -1.30
N ILE A 218 -0.15 2.76 -1.71
CA ILE A 218 1.27 2.49 -1.94
C ILE A 218 1.82 3.32 -3.10
N GLN A 219 1.08 3.40 -4.21
CA GLN A 219 1.45 4.20 -5.38
C GLN A 219 1.62 5.68 -5.01
N HIS A 220 0.67 6.26 -4.26
CA HIS A 220 0.79 7.65 -3.80
C HIS A 220 1.98 7.86 -2.84
N PHE A 221 2.30 6.87 -2.01
CA PHE A 221 3.51 6.93 -1.20
C PHE A 221 4.79 6.94 -2.06
N ILE A 222 4.86 6.08 -3.09
CA ILE A 222 5.98 6.04 -4.03
C ILE A 222 6.10 7.35 -4.82
N GLU A 223 4.99 7.90 -5.33
CA GLU A 223 4.96 9.19 -6.01
C GLU A 223 5.51 10.32 -5.13
N HIS A 224 5.08 10.38 -3.87
CA HIS A 224 5.60 11.34 -2.90
C HIS A 224 7.10 11.16 -2.67
N ARG A 225 7.59 9.91 -2.55
CA ARG A 225 9.02 9.63 -2.42
C ARG A 225 9.81 10.08 -3.64
N ARG A 226 9.31 9.84 -4.86
CA ARG A 226 9.92 10.30 -6.12
C ARG A 226 10.04 11.82 -6.13
N GLU A 227 8.97 12.55 -5.77
CA GLU A 227 8.99 14.01 -5.72
C GLU A 227 10.03 14.52 -4.72
N VAL A 228 10.04 13.97 -3.50
CA VAL A 228 10.99 14.34 -2.44
C VAL A 228 12.43 14.13 -2.88
N ILE A 229 12.74 12.97 -3.49
CA ILE A 229 14.10 12.67 -3.98
C ILE A 229 14.50 13.64 -5.08
N VAL A 230 13.63 13.88 -6.07
CA VAL A 230 13.92 14.82 -7.16
C VAL A 230 14.16 16.23 -6.64
N ARG A 231 13.35 16.72 -5.69
CA ARG A 231 13.52 18.04 -5.07
C ARG A 231 14.84 18.13 -4.28
N ARG A 232 15.13 17.13 -3.45
CA ARG A 232 16.39 17.02 -2.70
C ARG A 232 17.58 17.05 -3.66
N THR A 233 17.57 16.23 -4.70
CA THR A 233 18.65 16.16 -5.70
C THR A 233 18.83 17.49 -6.43
N LYS A 234 17.74 18.18 -6.81
CA LYS A 234 17.84 19.54 -7.40
C LYS A 234 18.42 20.56 -6.42
N PHE A 235 18.10 20.49 -5.14
CA PHE A 235 18.67 21.36 -4.13
C PHE A 235 20.18 21.11 -3.97
N LEU A 236 20.57 19.85 -3.82
CA LEU A 236 21.97 19.45 -3.69
C LEU A 236 22.78 19.81 -4.93
N LEU A 237 22.24 19.57 -6.13
CA LEU A 237 22.86 19.97 -7.40
C LEU A 237 23.10 21.48 -7.46
N ARG A 238 22.09 22.30 -7.12
CA ARG A 238 22.26 23.76 -7.09
C ARG A 238 23.37 24.19 -6.12
N LYS A 239 23.45 23.57 -4.94
CA LYS A 239 24.49 23.86 -3.95
C LYS A 239 25.87 23.43 -4.41
N ALA A 240 25.98 22.24 -5.00
CA ALA A 240 27.23 21.72 -5.55
C ALA A 240 27.71 22.60 -6.71
N GLN A 241 26.83 23.00 -7.63
CA GLN A 241 27.16 23.92 -8.73
C GLN A 241 27.63 25.29 -8.23
N GLN A 242 26.98 25.85 -7.20
CA GLN A 242 27.44 27.11 -6.57
C GLN A 242 28.83 26.97 -5.95
N LYS A 243 29.09 25.84 -5.28
CA LYS A 243 30.39 25.54 -4.67
C LYS A 243 31.47 25.34 -5.73
N ALA A 244 31.21 24.54 -6.76
CA ALA A 244 32.08 24.37 -7.91
C ALA A 244 32.40 25.73 -8.54
N HIS A 245 31.40 26.56 -8.81
CA HIS A 245 31.57 27.90 -9.37
C HIS A 245 32.55 28.76 -8.56
N LEU A 246 32.48 28.73 -7.22
CA LEU A 246 33.44 29.43 -6.36
C LEU A 246 34.85 28.85 -6.49
N LEU A 247 34.98 27.53 -6.38
CA LEU A 247 36.27 26.82 -6.46
C LEU A 247 36.95 27.06 -7.81
N GLU A 248 36.22 27.07 -8.93
CA GLU A 248 36.76 27.39 -10.26
C GLU A 248 37.50 28.73 -10.26
N GLY A 249 36.89 29.77 -9.69
CA GLY A 249 37.50 31.10 -9.62
C GLY A 249 38.76 31.11 -8.74
N LEU A 250 38.75 30.37 -7.63
CA LEU A 250 39.92 30.26 -6.76
C LEU A 250 41.07 29.50 -7.43
N ILE A 251 40.79 28.40 -8.14
CA ILE A 251 41.79 27.64 -8.91
C ILE A 251 42.44 28.55 -9.95
N PHE A 252 41.63 29.29 -10.72
CA PHE A 252 42.14 30.24 -11.72
C PHE A 252 43.06 31.29 -11.10
N ALA A 253 42.69 31.84 -9.94
CA ALA A 253 43.49 32.85 -9.28
C ALA A 253 44.81 32.30 -8.73
N VAL A 254 44.77 31.10 -8.14
CA VAL A 254 45.93 30.46 -7.54
C VAL A 254 46.96 30.03 -8.60
N CYS A 255 46.51 29.58 -9.77
CA CYS A 255 47.40 29.19 -10.87
C CYS A 255 48.14 30.38 -11.52
N ASP A 256 47.70 31.61 -11.27
CA ASP A 256 48.27 32.85 -11.81
C ASP A 256 48.45 33.91 -10.71
N ILE A 257 48.84 33.45 -9.52
CA ILE A 257 48.75 34.25 -8.29
C ILE A 257 49.61 35.52 -8.33
N ASP A 258 50.79 35.47 -8.93
CA ASP A 258 51.70 36.62 -9.01
C ASP A 258 51.07 37.78 -9.79
N GLU A 259 50.42 37.46 -10.91
CA GLU A 259 49.71 38.44 -11.73
C GLU A 259 48.44 38.95 -11.06
N VAL A 260 47.71 38.08 -10.35
CA VAL A 260 46.56 38.47 -9.52
C VAL A 260 46.98 39.47 -8.44
N VAL A 261 48.06 39.19 -7.71
CA VAL A 261 48.59 40.08 -6.66
C VAL A 261 49.04 41.41 -7.27
N LYS A 262 49.74 41.38 -8.40
CA LYS A 262 50.19 42.58 -9.11
C LYS A 262 49.01 43.46 -9.56
N LEU A 263 47.95 42.85 -10.09
CA LEU A 263 46.72 43.52 -10.49
C LEU A 263 46.05 44.17 -9.27
N ILE A 264 45.85 43.42 -8.18
CA ILE A 264 45.20 43.92 -6.96
C ILE A 264 46.01 45.08 -6.34
N ARG A 265 47.34 44.98 -6.29
CA ARG A 265 48.22 46.05 -5.77
C ARG A 265 48.20 47.34 -6.61
N SER A 266 47.79 47.27 -7.87
CA SER A 266 47.67 48.45 -8.75
C SER A 266 46.38 49.26 -8.53
N CYS A 267 45.40 48.69 -7.81
CA CYS A 267 44.09 49.29 -7.58
C CYS A 267 44.08 50.18 -6.33
N LYS A 268 43.26 51.23 -6.35
CA LYS A 268 43.08 52.13 -5.20
C LYS A 268 41.96 51.69 -4.26
N THR A 269 40.95 50.97 -4.78
CA THR A 269 39.80 50.51 -4.01
C THR A 269 39.53 49.03 -4.25
N ARG A 270 38.80 48.40 -3.32
CA ARG A 270 38.33 47.02 -3.45
C ARG A 270 37.47 46.85 -4.70
N ASP A 271 36.53 47.75 -4.93
CA ASP A 271 35.61 47.65 -6.07
C ASP A 271 36.34 47.75 -7.42
N GLU A 272 37.38 48.59 -7.50
CA GLU A 272 38.23 48.68 -8.69
C GLU A 272 38.97 47.36 -8.95
N ALA A 273 39.49 46.72 -7.90
CA ALA A 273 40.17 45.42 -8.01
C ALA A 273 39.20 44.33 -8.50
N ILE A 274 37.98 44.29 -7.97
CA ILE A 274 36.96 43.34 -8.40
C ILE A 274 36.58 43.52 -9.88
N VAL A 275 36.39 44.77 -10.33
CA VAL A 275 36.10 45.06 -11.74
C VAL A 275 37.24 44.61 -12.65
N LYS A 276 38.50 44.90 -12.29
CA LYS A 276 39.66 44.50 -13.09
C LYS A 276 39.87 42.98 -13.10
N LEU A 277 39.66 42.29 -11.98
CA LEU A 277 39.73 40.82 -11.92
C LEU A 277 38.71 40.18 -12.88
N ARG A 278 37.50 40.73 -12.99
CA ARG A 278 36.48 40.20 -13.90
C ARG A 278 36.78 40.43 -15.38
N GLN A 279 37.52 41.49 -15.70
CA GLN A 279 37.92 41.82 -17.08
C GLN A 279 39.16 41.04 -17.53
N ARG A 280 39.93 40.47 -16.60
CA ARG A 280 41.09 39.63 -16.92
C ARG A 280 40.63 38.26 -17.41
N ALA A 281 41.27 37.79 -18.49
CA ALA A 281 41.14 36.43 -18.98
C ALA A 281 42.15 35.52 -18.28
N PHE A 282 41.68 34.57 -17.48
CA PHE A 282 42.49 33.61 -16.76
C PHE A 282 42.79 32.38 -17.61
N ARG A 283 44.03 31.90 -17.54
CA ARG A 283 44.51 30.70 -18.23
C ARG A 283 45.28 29.83 -17.26
N ILE A 284 45.24 28.52 -17.49
CA ILE A 284 46.05 27.56 -16.76
C ILE A 284 47.08 27.03 -17.75
N ALA A 285 48.36 27.24 -17.47
CA ALA A 285 49.43 26.72 -18.31
C ALA A 285 49.46 25.18 -18.23
N PRO A 286 49.60 24.46 -19.36
CA PRO A 286 49.73 23.00 -19.35
C PRO A 286 50.88 22.49 -18.50
N GLU A 287 51.95 23.29 -18.35
CA GLU A 287 53.15 22.98 -17.57
C GLU A 287 52.99 23.30 -16.07
N HIS A 288 51.84 23.86 -15.66
CA HIS A 288 51.61 24.23 -14.27
C HIS A 288 51.63 22.98 -13.37
N PRO A 289 52.29 22.99 -12.19
CA PRO A 289 52.46 21.80 -11.35
C PRO A 289 51.16 21.08 -10.98
N PHE A 290 50.06 21.82 -10.89
CA PHE A 290 48.74 21.30 -10.54
C PHE A 290 47.86 20.98 -11.77
N ALA A 291 48.27 21.32 -13.00
CA ALA A 291 47.48 21.05 -14.21
C ALA A 291 47.07 19.57 -14.37
N PRO A 292 47.91 18.56 -14.07
CA PRO A 292 47.51 17.16 -14.17
C PRO A 292 46.40 16.73 -13.19
N ARG A 293 46.19 17.49 -12.10
CA ARG A 293 45.16 17.21 -11.09
C ARG A 293 43.85 17.96 -11.36
N ILE A 294 43.87 19.00 -12.20
CA ILE A 294 42.71 19.81 -12.49
C ILE A 294 41.80 19.07 -13.47
N PRO A 295 40.49 18.92 -13.18
CA PRO A 295 39.56 18.26 -14.09
C PRO A 295 39.55 18.90 -15.49
N GLU A 296 39.45 18.05 -16.53
CA GLU A 296 39.56 18.48 -17.93
C GLU A 296 38.50 19.54 -18.32
N VAL A 297 37.31 19.46 -17.70
CA VAL A 297 36.23 20.44 -17.88
C VAL A 297 36.70 21.86 -17.55
N LEU A 298 37.50 22.02 -16.48
CA LEU A 298 38.03 23.33 -16.09
C LEU A 298 39.19 23.77 -16.98
N MET A 299 40.05 22.85 -17.39
CA MET A 299 41.14 23.13 -18.34
C MET A 299 40.59 23.67 -19.66
N ARG A 300 39.55 23.03 -20.22
CA ARG A 300 38.87 23.49 -21.44
C ARG A 300 38.25 24.89 -21.30
N LYS A 301 37.70 25.22 -20.12
CA LYS A 301 37.21 26.59 -19.83
C LYS A 301 38.36 27.61 -19.82
N ALA A 302 39.53 27.22 -19.31
CA ALA A 302 40.70 28.08 -19.21
C ALA A 302 41.41 28.32 -20.56
N GLU A 303 41.36 27.37 -21.50
CA GLU A 303 42.05 27.45 -22.81
C GLU A 303 41.73 28.73 -23.59
N LYS A 304 40.46 29.16 -23.59
CA LYS A 304 40.01 30.36 -24.31
C LYS A 304 40.19 31.66 -23.51
N GLY A 305 40.68 31.57 -22.27
CA GLY A 305 40.70 32.68 -21.33
C GLY A 305 39.38 32.80 -20.58
N ALA A 306 39.31 32.24 -19.38
CA ALA A 306 38.12 32.28 -18.54
C ALA A 306 37.93 33.66 -17.91
N LEU A 307 36.72 34.21 -18.02
CA LEU A 307 36.33 35.44 -17.31
C LEU A 307 35.66 35.08 -16.00
N LEU A 308 35.91 35.88 -14.96
CA LEU A 308 35.35 35.66 -13.63
C LEU A 308 34.01 36.37 -13.45
N THR A 309 33.12 35.74 -12.68
CA THR A 309 31.92 36.43 -12.19
C THR A 309 32.23 37.32 -10.99
N GLN A 310 31.29 38.20 -10.65
CA GLN A 310 31.39 39.03 -9.45
C GLN A 310 31.66 38.21 -8.18
N VAL A 311 30.94 37.11 -8.01
CA VAL A 311 31.04 36.26 -6.82
C VAL A 311 32.43 35.59 -6.75
N GLN A 312 32.96 35.12 -7.88
CA GLN A 312 34.31 34.54 -7.95
C GLN A 312 35.39 35.58 -7.63
N ALA A 313 35.32 36.77 -8.24
CA ALA A 313 36.27 37.85 -7.98
C ALA A 313 36.24 38.29 -6.50
N GLU A 314 35.06 38.35 -5.89
CA GLU A 314 34.92 38.64 -4.47
C GLU A 314 35.48 37.54 -3.57
N ALA A 315 35.34 36.27 -3.97
CA ALA A 315 35.91 35.13 -3.24
C ALA A 315 37.45 35.18 -3.27
N ILE A 316 38.05 35.51 -4.41
CA ILE A 316 39.50 35.71 -4.54
C ILE A 316 39.98 36.82 -3.60
N GLY A 317 39.25 37.93 -3.51
CA GLY A 317 39.57 39.02 -2.59
C GLY A 317 39.48 38.66 -1.10
N ARG A 318 38.89 37.51 -0.76
CA ARG A 318 38.82 36.98 0.62
C ARG A 318 39.85 35.87 0.89
N LEU A 319 40.67 35.52 -0.10
CA LEU A 319 41.74 34.53 0.09
C LEU A 319 42.71 34.98 1.17
N GLN A 320 43.07 34.06 2.05
CA GLN A 320 44.11 34.24 3.04
C GLN A 320 45.45 33.77 2.47
N LEU A 321 46.55 34.46 2.80
CA LEU A 321 47.89 34.11 2.30
C LEU A 321 48.27 32.65 2.59
N ILE A 322 47.79 32.08 3.70
CA ILE A 322 48.04 30.68 4.06
C ILE A 322 47.45 29.68 3.04
N GLN A 323 46.42 30.06 2.29
CA GLN A 323 45.78 29.21 1.28
C GLN A 323 46.61 29.09 -0.01
N LEU A 324 47.73 29.82 -0.11
CA LEU A 324 48.67 29.73 -1.23
C LEU A 324 49.74 28.65 -1.02
N VAL A 325 49.77 28.00 0.15
CA VAL A 325 50.65 26.86 0.41
C VAL A 325 50.26 25.71 -0.53
N GLY A 326 51.24 25.04 -1.13
CA GLY A 326 51.00 23.99 -2.13
C GLY A 326 49.97 22.93 -1.71
N LEU A 327 50.01 22.50 -0.44
CA LEU A 327 49.04 21.54 0.09
C LEU A 327 47.59 22.07 0.13
N GLU A 328 47.40 23.36 0.39
CA GLU A 328 46.06 23.98 0.36
C GLU A 328 45.53 24.11 -1.06
N ILE A 329 46.41 24.34 -2.04
CA ILE A 329 46.07 24.33 -3.46
C ILE A 329 45.64 22.93 -3.89
N GLU A 330 46.39 21.90 -3.48
CA GLU A 330 46.02 20.50 -3.75
C GLU A 330 44.64 20.17 -3.17
N LYS A 331 44.38 20.53 -1.91
CA LYS A 331 43.07 20.34 -1.27
C LYS A 331 41.95 21.02 -2.05
N LEU A 332 42.20 22.23 -2.57
CA LEU A 332 41.22 23.00 -3.31
C LEU A 332 40.86 22.32 -4.65
N VAL A 333 41.87 21.81 -5.37
CA VAL A 333 41.67 21.06 -6.62
C VAL A 333 40.96 19.73 -6.35
N ASP A 334 41.35 19.00 -5.31
CA ASP A 334 40.73 17.75 -4.91
C ASP A 334 39.27 17.97 -4.47
N GLU A 335 38.99 19.06 -3.76
CA GLU A 335 37.62 19.45 -3.39
C GLU A 335 36.78 19.77 -4.64
N TYR A 336 37.33 20.52 -5.60
CA TYR A 336 36.63 20.78 -6.85
C TYR A 336 36.31 19.50 -7.61
N ARG A 337 37.27 18.57 -7.70
CA ARG A 337 37.05 17.27 -8.34
C ARG A 337 35.89 16.49 -7.70
N LYS A 338 35.86 16.39 -6.36
CA LYS A 338 34.77 15.73 -5.64
C LYS A 338 33.42 16.38 -5.93
N VAL A 339 33.37 17.71 -5.94
CA VAL A 339 32.12 18.44 -6.24
C VAL A 339 31.67 18.20 -7.68
N VAL A 340 32.60 18.07 -8.65
CA VAL A 340 32.25 17.70 -10.03
C VAL A 340 31.69 16.29 -10.11
N GLU A 341 32.31 15.31 -9.43
CA GLU A 341 31.80 13.94 -9.33
C GLU A 341 30.39 13.90 -8.69
N GLU A 342 30.14 14.71 -7.64
CA GLU A 342 28.81 14.88 -7.04
C GLU A 342 27.79 15.47 -8.03
N ILE A 343 28.16 16.52 -8.78
CA ILE A 343 27.30 17.15 -9.80
C ILE A 343 26.89 16.12 -10.85
N GLU A 344 27.85 15.35 -11.38
CA GLU A 344 27.57 14.30 -12.36
C GLU A 344 26.60 13.25 -11.81
N GLY A 345 26.80 12.82 -10.55
CA GLY A 345 25.89 11.91 -9.86
C GLY A 345 24.48 12.47 -9.72
N TYR A 346 24.33 13.72 -9.28
CA TYR A 346 23.02 14.37 -9.17
C TYR A 346 22.34 14.57 -10.52
N GLU A 347 23.09 14.95 -11.56
CA GLU A 347 22.57 15.07 -12.92
C GLU A 347 22.13 13.72 -13.50
N ALA A 348 22.84 12.63 -13.19
CA ALA A 348 22.44 11.28 -13.55
C ALA A 348 21.10 10.90 -12.91
N ILE A 349 20.94 11.12 -11.59
CA ILE A 349 19.68 10.84 -10.87
C ILE A 349 18.52 11.65 -11.44
N LEU A 350 18.74 12.91 -11.84
CA LEU A 350 17.68 13.73 -12.42
C LEU A 350 17.33 13.36 -13.87
N ARG A 351 18.23 12.67 -14.57
CA ARG A 351 18.04 12.24 -15.96
C ARG A 351 17.35 10.89 -16.04
N ASP A 352 17.65 9.97 -15.13
CA ASP A 352 17.15 8.61 -15.15
C ASP A 352 16.16 8.35 -14.01
N PRO A 353 14.86 8.16 -14.30
CA PRO A 353 13.86 7.85 -13.27
C PRO A 353 14.10 6.49 -12.59
N VAL A 354 14.80 5.55 -13.24
CA VAL A 354 15.10 4.23 -12.64
C VAL A 354 16.03 4.40 -11.44
N LEU A 355 17.01 5.29 -11.51
CA LEU A 355 17.89 5.60 -10.37
C LEU A 355 17.12 6.18 -9.19
N VAL A 356 16.05 6.94 -9.44
CA VAL A 356 15.17 7.43 -8.36
C VAL A 356 14.45 6.26 -7.69
N ASP A 357 13.93 5.32 -8.47
CA ASP A 357 13.27 4.12 -7.96
C ASP A 357 14.23 3.20 -7.21
N ASP A 358 15.47 3.09 -7.66
CA ASP A 358 16.52 2.34 -6.96
C ASP A 358 16.85 2.96 -5.60
N ILE A 359 16.93 4.29 -5.50
CA ILE A 359 17.09 4.99 -4.21
C ILE A 359 15.90 4.69 -3.28
N ILE A 360 14.66 4.66 -3.81
CA ILE A 360 13.48 4.31 -3.01
C ILE A 360 13.56 2.85 -2.53
N ARG A 361 14.00 1.94 -3.40
CA ARG A 361 14.20 0.53 -3.07
C ARG A 361 15.23 0.35 -1.97
N GLU A 362 16.40 0.97 -2.10
CA GLU A 362 17.46 0.94 -1.09
C GLU A 362 16.96 1.49 0.26
N ASP A 363 16.32 2.67 0.26
CA ASP A 363 15.71 3.27 1.46
C ASP A 363 14.69 2.32 2.12
N THR A 364 13.92 1.59 1.31
CA THR A 364 12.86 0.69 1.78
C THR A 364 13.44 -0.60 2.38
N ILE A 365 14.48 -1.16 1.76
CA ILE A 365 15.19 -2.35 2.25
C ILE A 365 15.93 -2.02 3.55
N GLU A 366 16.67 -0.91 3.59
CA GLU A 366 17.38 -0.48 4.80
C GLU A 366 16.41 -0.34 5.99
N MET A 367 15.23 0.26 5.74
CA MET A 367 14.21 0.43 6.76
C MET A 367 13.59 -0.89 7.21
N LYS A 368 13.33 -1.81 6.27
CA LYS A 368 12.84 -3.16 6.57
C LYS A 368 13.81 -3.89 7.50
N ASP A 369 15.10 -3.86 7.17
CA ASP A 369 16.14 -4.56 7.94
C ASP A 369 16.36 -3.94 9.31
N LYS A 370 16.29 -2.61 9.40
CA LYS A 370 16.56 -1.88 10.64
C LYS A 370 15.39 -1.86 11.62
N TYR A 371 14.15 -1.78 11.12
CA TYR A 371 12.97 -1.54 11.96
C TYR A 371 11.88 -2.61 11.83
N GLY A 372 12.02 -3.58 10.94
CA GLY A 372 11.01 -4.61 10.71
C GLY A 372 10.89 -5.59 11.87
N ASP A 373 9.66 -5.83 12.33
CA ASP A 373 9.30 -6.83 13.34
C ASP A 373 8.43 -7.95 12.77
N ASP A 374 8.31 -9.04 13.52
CA ASP A 374 7.47 -10.18 13.16
C ASP A 374 6.00 -9.85 13.36
N ARG A 375 5.15 -10.43 12.50
CA ARG A 375 3.69 -10.32 12.59
C ARG A 375 3.18 -10.77 13.95
N ARG A 376 2.22 -10.02 14.49
CA ARG A 376 1.57 -10.36 15.77
C ARG A 376 0.20 -10.96 15.55
N THR A 377 -0.60 -10.37 14.67
CA THR A 377 -1.97 -10.83 14.42
C THR A 377 -1.99 -12.06 13.53
N GLU A 378 -2.71 -13.08 13.95
CA GLU A 378 -2.95 -14.29 13.17
C GLU A 378 -4.17 -14.12 12.26
N ILE A 379 -4.17 -14.77 11.10
CA ILE A 379 -5.29 -14.73 10.16
C ILE A 379 -5.75 -16.15 9.90
N SER A 380 -7.03 -16.41 10.20
CA SER A 380 -7.66 -17.72 10.06
C SER A 380 -8.56 -17.77 8.81
N GLY A 381 -8.55 -18.90 8.10
CA GLY A 381 -9.19 -19.06 6.78
C GLY A 381 -8.22 -18.71 5.66
N GLY A 382 -7.16 -19.53 5.52
CA GLY A 382 -5.97 -19.21 4.73
C GLY A 382 -6.26 -18.82 3.28
N VAL A 383 -5.29 -18.12 2.67
CA VAL A 383 -5.29 -17.71 1.26
C VAL A 383 -5.65 -18.88 0.33
N SER A 384 -5.30 -20.12 0.70
CA SER A 384 -5.58 -21.35 -0.04
C SER A 384 -7.06 -21.75 -0.15
N GLU A 385 -7.97 -21.15 0.64
CA GLU A 385 -9.43 -21.26 0.46
C GLU A 385 -9.93 -20.18 -0.51
N PHE A 386 -9.17 -19.91 -1.58
CA PHE A 386 -9.65 -19.10 -2.69
C PHE A 386 -10.89 -19.76 -3.30
N ASN A 387 -12.06 -19.21 -3.01
CA ASN A 387 -13.23 -19.43 -3.85
C ASN A 387 -12.97 -18.73 -5.19
N MET A 388 -12.68 -19.55 -6.18
CA MET A 388 -12.55 -19.23 -7.61
C MET A 388 -13.73 -18.39 -8.14
N ASP A 389 -14.83 -18.38 -7.39
CA ASP A 389 -16.06 -17.61 -7.55
C ASP A 389 -15.87 -16.10 -7.81
N LYS A 390 -14.85 -15.47 -7.21
CA LYS A 390 -14.63 -14.01 -7.33
C LYS A 390 -13.71 -13.58 -8.48
N LEU A 391 -13.12 -14.52 -9.23
CA LEU A 391 -12.38 -14.25 -10.48
C LEU A 391 -13.29 -14.22 -11.71
N ILE A 392 -14.57 -14.53 -11.52
CA ILE A 392 -15.54 -14.62 -12.61
C ILE A 392 -16.07 -13.21 -12.87
N ALA A 393 -15.98 -12.74 -14.11
CA ALA A 393 -16.48 -11.42 -14.47
C ALA A 393 -18.01 -11.36 -14.31
N GLN A 394 -18.52 -10.23 -13.82
CA GLN A 394 -19.96 -9.91 -13.82
C GLN A 394 -20.40 -9.60 -15.25
N GLU A 395 -20.93 -10.61 -15.93
CA GLU A 395 -21.47 -10.49 -17.27
C GLU A 395 -22.89 -11.03 -17.33
N ASP A 396 -23.70 -10.45 -18.22
CA ASP A 396 -25.03 -10.98 -18.51
C ASP A 396 -24.91 -12.18 -19.45
N VAL A 397 -25.49 -13.29 -19.02
CA VAL A 397 -25.52 -14.57 -19.76
C VAL A 397 -26.96 -15.03 -19.98
N VAL A 398 -27.15 -15.79 -21.06
CA VAL A 398 -28.39 -16.53 -21.33
C VAL A 398 -28.20 -17.93 -20.79
N VAL A 399 -29.08 -18.34 -19.87
CA VAL A 399 -29.14 -19.73 -19.40
C VAL A 399 -30.30 -20.42 -20.10
N THR A 400 -30.04 -21.61 -20.64
CA THR A 400 -31.05 -22.43 -21.31
C THR A 400 -31.15 -23.79 -20.64
N VAL A 401 -32.37 -24.23 -20.35
CA VAL A 401 -32.69 -25.57 -19.82
C VAL A 401 -33.58 -26.30 -20.83
N SER A 402 -33.22 -27.52 -21.22
CA SER A 402 -34.01 -28.37 -22.10
C SER A 402 -34.99 -29.26 -21.34
N HIS A 403 -35.99 -29.78 -22.04
CA HIS A 403 -37.02 -30.66 -21.48
C HIS A 403 -36.44 -31.98 -20.94
N GLU A 404 -35.39 -32.50 -21.57
CA GLU A 404 -34.64 -33.66 -21.05
C GLU A 404 -33.73 -33.32 -19.84
N GLY A 405 -33.72 -32.07 -19.38
CA GLY A 405 -32.97 -31.64 -18.21
C GLY A 405 -31.50 -31.36 -18.50
N TYR A 406 -31.16 -30.88 -19.69
CA TYR A 406 -29.83 -30.34 -19.99
C TYR A 406 -29.77 -28.83 -19.77
N ILE A 407 -28.71 -28.36 -19.12
CA ILE A 407 -28.48 -26.94 -18.83
C ILE A 407 -27.15 -26.47 -19.42
N LYS A 408 -27.13 -25.23 -19.92
CA LYS A 408 -25.93 -24.52 -20.37
C LYS A 408 -26.11 -23.00 -20.22
N ARG A 409 -24.99 -22.28 -20.10
CA ARG A 409 -24.93 -20.82 -20.20
C ARG A 409 -24.19 -20.38 -21.46
N LEU A 410 -24.60 -19.23 -21.99
CA LEU A 410 -24.09 -18.61 -23.21
C LEU A 410 -23.95 -17.10 -22.99
N PRO A 411 -22.90 -16.43 -23.48
CA PRO A 411 -22.84 -14.97 -23.46
C PRO A 411 -24.02 -14.35 -24.23
N VAL A 412 -24.63 -13.28 -23.72
CA VAL A 412 -25.81 -12.62 -24.34
C VAL A 412 -25.55 -12.17 -25.79
N GLY A 413 -24.31 -11.78 -26.10
CA GLY A 413 -23.90 -11.40 -27.46
C GLY A 413 -24.06 -12.50 -28.53
N THR A 414 -24.25 -13.75 -28.12
CA THR A 414 -24.44 -14.90 -29.03
C THR A 414 -25.84 -14.92 -29.68
N TYR A 415 -26.83 -14.25 -29.07
CA TYR A 415 -28.20 -14.13 -29.59
C TYR A 415 -28.46 -12.73 -30.18
N ARG A 416 -27.73 -12.33 -31.22
CA ARG A 416 -28.04 -11.08 -31.94
C ARG A 416 -29.29 -11.24 -32.80
N SER A 417 -30.22 -10.29 -32.68
CA SER A 417 -31.37 -10.16 -33.57
C SER A 417 -30.91 -9.74 -34.97
N GLN A 418 -31.17 -10.57 -35.99
CA GLN A 418 -31.26 -10.09 -37.37
C GLN A 418 -32.64 -9.45 -37.58
N GLY A 419 -32.69 -8.35 -38.34
CA GLY A 419 -33.88 -7.51 -38.52
C GLY A 419 -35.12 -8.23 -39.04
N ARG A 420 -36.28 -7.55 -38.92
CA ARG A 420 -37.63 -8.03 -39.31
C ARG A 420 -37.63 -8.78 -40.66
N GLY A 421 -38.16 -10.00 -40.65
CA GLY A 421 -38.60 -10.70 -41.88
C GLY A 421 -37.96 -12.06 -42.18
N GLY A 422 -37.09 -12.60 -41.33
CA GLY A 422 -36.52 -13.94 -41.52
C GLY A 422 -37.30 -15.04 -40.77
N ARG A 423 -38.08 -15.86 -41.48
CA ARG A 423 -38.54 -17.15 -40.96
C ARG A 423 -37.32 -18.07 -40.78
N GLY A 424 -36.92 -18.33 -39.53
CA GLY A 424 -36.11 -19.48 -39.15
C GLY A 424 -34.65 -19.18 -38.81
N ILE A 425 -34.37 -18.87 -37.54
CA ILE A 425 -33.05 -19.12 -36.94
C ILE A 425 -33.18 -20.46 -36.20
N ARG A 426 -32.66 -21.55 -36.77
CA ARG A 426 -32.64 -22.88 -36.11
C ARG A 426 -31.79 -22.78 -34.83
N GLY A 427 -32.43 -22.93 -33.68
CA GLY A 427 -31.79 -23.14 -32.39
C GLY A 427 -31.58 -24.63 -32.16
N THR A 428 -30.31 -25.03 -32.07
CA THR A 428 -29.84 -26.35 -31.58
C THR A 428 -30.18 -27.55 -32.50
N GLU A 429 -29.19 -28.40 -32.79
CA GLU A 429 -29.46 -29.77 -33.28
C GLU A 429 -29.84 -30.63 -32.08
N SER A 430 -31.12 -30.58 -31.71
CA SER A 430 -31.67 -31.52 -30.74
C SER A 430 -31.79 -32.91 -31.37
N LYS A 431 -31.55 -33.96 -30.58
CA LYS A 431 -32.09 -35.29 -30.89
C LYS A 431 -33.61 -35.18 -31.05
N GLU A 432 -34.21 -36.03 -31.88
CA GLU A 432 -35.67 -36.07 -32.10
C GLU A 432 -36.43 -35.96 -30.76
N GLY A 433 -37.05 -34.80 -30.50
CA GLY A 433 -37.93 -34.58 -29.35
C GLY A 433 -37.47 -33.61 -28.24
N ASP A 434 -36.18 -33.24 -28.13
CA ASP A 434 -35.73 -32.33 -27.04
C ASP A 434 -35.82 -30.85 -27.45
N PHE A 435 -36.43 -30.01 -26.63
CA PHE A 435 -36.61 -28.58 -26.87
C PHE A 435 -36.26 -27.76 -25.63
N VAL A 436 -35.97 -26.47 -25.83
CA VAL A 436 -35.66 -25.56 -24.71
C VAL A 436 -36.96 -25.23 -23.96
N GLU A 437 -37.05 -25.63 -22.70
CA GLU A 437 -38.20 -25.41 -21.82
C GLU A 437 -38.09 -24.09 -21.04
N HIS A 438 -36.89 -23.76 -20.56
CA HIS A 438 -36.63 -22.47 -19.89
C HIS A 438 -35.50 -21.71 -20.56
N LEU A 439 -35.73 -20.41 -20.77
CA LEU A 439 -34.72 -19.46 -21.26
C LEU A 439 -34.88 -18.15 -20.50
N PHE A 440 -33.81 -17.72 -19.83
CA PHE A 440 -33.79 -16.44 -19.13
C PHE A 440 -32.40 -15.81 -19.19
N VAL A 441 -32.36 -14.49 -19.02
CA VAL A 441 -31.13 -13.70 -18.91
C VAL A 441 -30.83 -13.49 -17.43
N ALA A 442 -29.64 -13.86 -17.01
CA ALA A 442 -29.17 -13.71 -15.64
C ALA A 442 -27.72 -13.22 -15.62
N ASN A 443 -27.31 -12.56 -14.54
CA ASN A 443 -25.92 -12.23 -14.32
C ASN A 443 -25.16 -13.48 -13.83
N THR A 444 -23.87 -13.61 -14.12
CA THR A 444 -23.02 -14.72 -13.63
C THR A 444 -23.10 -14.93 -12.12
N HIS A 445 -23.39 -13.87 -11.36
CA HIS A 445 -23.46 -13.91 -9.90
C HIS A 445 -24.88 -14.11 -9.35
N ASP A 446 -25.91 -14.13 -10.20
CA ASP A 446 -27.28 -14.41 -9.77
C ASP A 446 -27.40 -15.86 -9.27
N TYR A 447 -28.45 -16.14 -8.50
CA TYR A 447 -28.78 -17.47 -8.01
C TYR A 447 -29.79 -18.16 -8.93
N LEU A 448 -29.63 -19.47 -9.10
CA LEU A 448 -30.58 -20.36 -9.75
C LEU A 448 -31.20 -21.28 -8.70
N LEU A 449 -32.52 -21.19 -8.56
CA LEU A 449 -33.31 -22.11 -7.76
C LEU A 449 -33.93 -23.18 -8.66
N PHE A 450 -33.66 -24.44 -8.34
CA PHE A 450 -34.22 -25.61 -9.01
C PHE A 450 -35.26 -26.26 -8.10
N PHE A 451 -36.53 -26.13 -8.47
CA PHE A 451 -37.65 -26.73 -7.75
C PHE A 451 -37.89 -28.13 -8.31
N THR A 452 -37.93 -29.14 -7.46
CA THR A 452 -38.16 -30.52 -7.89
C THR A 452 -39.60 -30.97 -7.69
N ASN A 453 -39.98 -32.03 -8.40
CA ASN A 453 -41.30 -32.68 -8.27
C ASN A 453 -41.57 -33.26 -6.87
N GLN A 454 -40.56 -33.38 -6.01
CA GLN A 454 -40.69 -33.85 -4.63
C GLN A 454 -40.71 -32.70 -3.61
N GLY A 455 -40.82 -31.44 -4.06
CA GLY A 455 -40.92 -30.28 -3.19
C GLY A 455 -39.60 -29.85 -2.55
N ARG A 456 -38.45 -30.29 -3.10
CA ARG A 456 -37.13 -29.81 -2.67
C ARG A 456 -36.68 -28.67 -3.58
N VAL A 457 -35.88 -27.77 -3.00
CA VAL A 457 -35.27 -26.66 -3.73
C VAL A 457 -33.76 -26.80 -3.63
N TYR A 458 -33.10 -26.76 -4.77
CA TYR A 458 -31.64 -26.68 -4.84
C TYR A 458 -31.22 -25.31 -5.32
N GLU A 459 -30.14 -24.79 -4.75
CA GLU A 459 -29.57 -23.50 -5.09
C GLU A 459 -28.19 -23.68 -5.72
N ARG A 460 -27.94 -22.99 -6.84
CA ARG A 460 -26.62 -22.87 -7.48
C ARG A 460 -26.40 -21.46 -8.00
N ARG A 461 -25.14 -21.08 -8.20
CA ARG A 461 -24.83 -19.82 -8.88
C ARG A 461 -24.91 -20.01 -10.40
N VAL A 462 -25.22 -18.93 -11.11
CA VAL A 462 -25.26 -18.98 -12.58
C VAL A 462 -23.90 -19.36 -13.17
N TYR A 463 -22.79 -18.95 -12.56
CA TYR A 463 -21.46 -19.34 -13.03
C TYR A 463 -21.14 -20.84 -12.88
N ASP A 464 -21.82 -21.57 -11.97
CA ASP A 464 -21.67 -23.02 -11.82
C ASP A 464 -22.20 -23.76 -13.06
N VAL A 465 -23.06 -23.11 -13.84
CA VAL A 465 -23.59 -23.65 -15.09
C VAL A 465 -22.48 -23.66 -16.15
N PRO A 466 -22.27 -24.80 -16.84
CA PRO A 466 -21.22 -24.89 -17.84
C PRO A 466 -21.49 -23.96 -19.02
N GLU A 467 -20.47 -23.19 -19.40
CA GLU A 467 -20.48 -22.40 -20.62
C GLU A 467 -20.24 -23.30 -21.82
N MET A 468 -21.17 -23.30 -22.77
CA MET A 468 -21.09 -24.19 -23.94
C MET A 468 -21.62 -23.48 -25.18
N SER A 469 -21.16 -23.91 -26.36
CA SER A 469 -21.59 -23.33 -27.63
C SER A 469 -23.09 -23.50 -27.89
N ARG A 470 -23.64 -22.64 -28.76
CA ARG A 470 -25.07 -22.64 -29.11
C ARG A 470 -25.56 -23.98 -29.66
N THR A 471 -24.70 -24.71 -30.37
CA THR A 471 -24.99 -26.02 -30.97
C THR A 471 -24.84 -27.19 -30.00
N SER A 472 -24.19 -27.00 -28.84
CA SER A 472 -24.04 -28.05 -27.83
C SER A 472 -25.37 -28.35 -27.12
N GLN A 473 -25.59 -29.61 -26.71
CA GLN A 473 -26.78 -30.00 -25.96
C GLN A 473 -26.74 -29.53 -24.49
N GLY A 474 -25.58 -29.15 -23.96
CA GLY A 474 -25.41 -28.78 -22.55
C GLY A 474 -24.96 -29.96 -21.70
N ARG A 475 -25.00 -29.80 -20.36
CA ARG A 475 -24.81 -30.92 -19.42
C ARG A 475 -26.11 -31.24 -18.71
N SER A 476 -26.31 -32.52 -18.38
CA SER A 476 -27.44 -32.92 -17.55
C SER A 476 -27.39 -32.22 -16.19
N ILE A 477 -28.52 -31.66 -15.77
CA ILE A 477 -28.68 -31.00 -14.46
C ILE A 477 -28.41 -31.99 -13.32
N ALA A 478 -28.65 -33.29 -13.51
CA ALA A 478 -28.36 -34.33 -12.53
C ALA A 478 -26.86 -34.47 -12.20
N ASN A 479 -25.97 -33.97 -13.06
CA ASN A 479 -24.54 -33.91 -12.76
C ASN A 479 -24.16 -32.67 -11.95
N LEU A 480 -25.02 -31.67 -11.91
CA LEU A 480 -24.81 -30.37 -11.25
C LEU A 480 -25.48 -30.35 -9.85
N LEU A 481 -26.54 -31.15 -9.71
CA LEU A 481 -27.35 -31.32 -8.51
C LEU A 481 -27.44 -32.81 -8.15
N SER A 482 -27.03 -33.15 -6.93
CA SER A 482 -27.09 -34.53 -6.42
C SER A 482 -28.53 -34.90 -6.04
N PHE A 483 -29.33 -35.27 -7.04
CA PHE A 483 -30.73 -35.66 -6.87
C PHE A 483 -30.91 -36.99 -6.12
N GLN A 484 -32.06 -37.14 -5.46
CA GLN A 484 -32.51 -38.45 -4.96
C GLN A 484 -33.13 -39.30 -6.07
N ASP A 485 -33.30 -40.60 -5.80
CA ASP A 485 -33.81 -41.55 -6.78
C ASP A 485 -35.22 -41.15 -7.25
N LYS A 486 -35.42 -41.05 -8.57
CA LYS A 486 -36.65 -40.56 -9.25
C LYS A 486 -37.02 -39.08 -9.03
N GLU A 487 -36.11 -38.25 -8.53
CA GLU A 487 -36.31 -36.79 -8.42
C GLU A 487 -36.05 -36.10 -9.78
N LYS A 488 -36.93 -35.18 -10.18
CA LYS A 488 -36.83 -34.41 -11.43
C LYS A 488 -37.06 -32.93 -11.18
N VAL A 489 -36.38 -32.07 -11.94
CA VAL A 489 -36.63 -30.63 -11.94
C VAL A 489 -38.00 -30.35 -12.55
N ALA A 490 -38.80 -29.57 -11.85
CA ALA A 490 -40.11 -29.11 -12.27
C ALA A 490 -40.11 -27.64 -12.71
N ASN A 491 -39.26 -26.80 -12.10
CA ASN A 491 -39.13 -25.40 -12.49
C ASN A 491 -37.76 -24.83 -12.11
N VAL A 492 -37.30 -23.83 -12.85
CA VAL A 492 -36.05 -23.10 -12.58
C VAL A 492 -36.30 -21.61 -12.54
N LEU A 493 -35.89 -20.96 -11.46
CA LEU A 493 -36.00 -19.51 -11.27
C LEU A 493 -34.63 -18.87 -11.06
N ALA A 494 -34.39 -17.75 -11.75
CA ALA A 494 -33.22 -16.92 -11.53
C ALA A 494 -33.55 -15.77 -10.58
N ILE A 495 -32.78 -15.62 -9.51
CA ILE A 495 -32.96 -14.63 -8.47
C ILE A 495 -31.70 -13.79 -8.32
N LYS A 496 -31.88 -12.46 -8.44
CA LYS A 496 -30.80 -11.48 -8.29
C LYS A 496 -30.47 -11.18 -6.83
N ASP A 497 -31.50 -11.03 -6.01
CA ASP A 497 -31.38 -10.61 -4.62
C ASP A 497 -32.56 -11.17 -3.81
N PHE A 498 -32.26 -11.96 -2.78
CA PHE A 498 -33.25 -12.55 -1.89
C PHE A 498 -33.96 -11.52 -1.00
N GLN A 499 -33.43 -10.30 -0.86
CA GLN A 499 -33.96 -9.28 0.05
C GLN A 499 -34.89 -8.25 -0.62
N LYS A 500 -34.91 -8.16 -1.96
CA LYS A 500 -35.53 -7.03 -2.68
C LYS A 500 -36.90 -7.29 -3.32
N GLY A 501 -37.52 -8.46 -3.12
CA GLY A 501 -38.89 -8.65 -3.60
C GLY A 501 -39.55 -9.93 -3.09
N GLU A 502 -40.82 -9.84 -2.71
CA GLU A 502 -41.68 -10.97 -2.28
C GLU A 502 -42.13 -11.87 -3.46
N GLN A 503 -41.25 -12.16 -4.42
CA GLN A 503 -41.57 -12.99 -5.60
C GLN A 503 -41.04 -14.42 -5.47
N PHE A 504 -41.03 -14.97 -4.26
CA PHE A 504 -40.58 -16.34 -3.97
C PHE A 504 -41.62 -17.15 -3.17
N LEU A 505 -42.87 -16.67 -3.09
CA LEU A 505 -44.03 -17.36 -2.52
C LEU A 505 -45.04 -17.75 -3.61
#